data_AF-A6NDV4-F1
#
_entry.id   AF-A6NDV4-F1
#
_cell.length_a   1.000
_cell.length_b   1.000
_cell.length_c   1.000
_cell.angle_alpha   90.00
_cell.angle_beta   90.00
_cell.angle_gamma   90.00
#
_symmetry.space_group_name_H-M   'P 1'
#
loop_
_entity.id
_entity.type
_entity.pdbx_description
1 polymer ?
#
loop_
_entity_poly.entity_id
_entity_poly.type
_entity_poly.pdbx_seq_one_letter_code
_entity_poly.pdbx_strand_id
1 'polypeptide(L)'
;MNMPQSLGNQPLPPEPPSLGTPAEGPGTTSPPEHCWPVRPTLRNELDTFSVHFYIFFGPSVALPPERPAVFAMRLLPVLDSGGVLSLELQLNASSVRQENVTVFGCLTHEVPLSLGDAAVTCSKESLAGFLLSVSATTRVARLRIPFPQTGTWFLALRSLCGVGPRFVRCRNATAEVRMRTFLSPCVDDCGPYGQCKLLRTHNYLYAACECKAGWRGWGCTDSADALTYGFQLLSTLLLCLSNLMFLPPVVLAIRSRYVLEAAVYTFTMFFSTFYHACDQPGIVVFCIMDYDVLQFCDFLGSLMSVWVTVIAMARLQPVVKQVLYLLGAMLLSMALQLDRHGLWNLLGPSLFALGILATAWTVRSVRRRHCYPPTWRRWLFYLCPGSLIAGSAVLLYAFVETRDNYFYIHSIWHMLIAGSVGFLLPPRAKTDHGVPSGARARGCGYQLCINEQEELGLVGPGGATVSSICAS
;
A
#
# COMPACT_ATOMS: atom_id res chain seq x y z
N MET A 1 9.92 -2.03 9.66
CA MET A 1 10.23 -2.99 8.57
C MET A 1 11.54 -3.66 8.91
N ASN A 2 11.50 -4.89 9.41
CA ASN A 2 12.70 -5.74 9.58
C ASN A 2 12.96 -6.42 8.23
N MET A 3 14.10 -6.15 7.59
CA MET A 3 14.50 -6.86 6.38
C MET A 3 14.76 -8.34 6.72
N PRO A 4 14.22 -9.30 5.96
CA PRO A 4 14.68 -10.67 6.04
C PRO A 4 16.00 -10.77 5.27
N GLN A 5 17.10 -11.05 5.99
CA GLN A 5 18.33 -11.55 5.39
C GLN A 5 18.05 -12.95 4.85
N SER A 6 17.76 -13.05 3.54
CA SER A 6 17.80 -14.32 2.84
C SER A 6 18.78 -14.16 1.68
N LEU A 7 20.04 -14.54 1.93
CA LEU A 7 20.94 -14.97 0.87
C LEU A 7 20.27 -16.19 0.24
N GLY A 8 19.74 -16.02 -0.97
CA GLY A 8 19.34 -17.14 -1.81
C GLY A 8 20.56 -18.02 -2.05
N ASN A 9 20.56 -19.21 -1.45
CA ASN A 9 21.51 -20.28 -1.70
C ASN A 9 21.47 -20.64 -3.19
N GLN A 10 22.42 -20.12 -3.96
CA GLN A 10 22.81 -20.76 -5.21
C GLN A 10 23.70 -21.97 -4.84
N PRO A 11 23.45 -23.18 -5.35
CA PRO A 11 24.28 -24.33 -5.02
C PRO A 11 25.68 -24.13 -5.56
N LEU A 12 26.68 -24.12 -4.68
CA LEU A 12 28.09 -24.25 -5.05
C LEU A 12 28.29 -25.59 -5.77
N PRO A 13 28.89 -25.63 -6.99
CA PRO A 13 29.29 -26.88 -7.60
C PRO A 13 30.46 -27.50 -6.81
N PRO A 14 30.61 -28.83 -6.82
CA PRO A 14 31.58 -29.54 -5.98
C PRO A 14 33.02 -29.20 -6.40
N GLU A 15 33.85 -28.96 -5.39
CA GLU A 15 35.29 -28.72 -5.50
C GLU A 15 36.00 -29.95 -6.12
N PRO A 16 36.78 -29.80 -7.21
CA PRO A 16 37.58 -30.91 -7.74
C PRO A 16 38.84 -31.13 -6.88
N PRO A 17 39.37 -32.36 -6.79
CA PRO A 17 40.43 -32.71 -5.87
C PRO A 17 41.76 -32.05 -6.24
N SER A 18 42.54 -31.74 -5.20
CA SER A 18 43.89 -31.20 -5.23
C SER A 18 44.80 -31.98 -6.17
N LEU A 19 45.26 -31.34 -7.25
CA LEU A 19 46.22 -31.93 -8.17
C LEU A 19 47.64 -31.57 -7.72
N GLY A 20 48.40 -32.61 -7.35
CA GLY A 20 49.76 -32.54 -6.86
C GLY A 20 50.75 -31.86 -7.82
N THR A 21 51.74 -31.23 -7.20
CA THR A 21 52.94 -30.64 -7.79
C THR A 21 53.72 -31.62 -8.66
N PRO A 22 54.06 -31.28 -9.91
CA PRO A 22 55.19 -31.88 -10.61
C PRO A 22 56.41 -30.96 -10.57
N ALA A 23 57.57 -31.60 -10.45
CA ALA A 23 58.90 -31.05 -10.24
C ALA A 23 59.35 -29.94 -11.21
N GLU A 24 60.17 -29.02 -10.67
CA GLU A 24 60.94 -28.00 -11.38
C GLU A 24 61.80 -28.60 -12.50
N GLY A 25 61.57 -28.13 -13.73
CA GLY A 25 62.50 -28.23 -14.85
C GLY A 25 62.95 -26.83 -15.28
N PRO A 26 64.22 -26.61 -15.63
CA PRO A 26 64.77 -25.27 -15.82
C PRO A 26 64.40 -24.70 -17.19
N GLY A 27 63.94 -23.45 -17.22
CA GLY A 27 63.98 -22.60 -18.42
C GLY A 27 62.68 -22.51 -19.21
N THR A 28 61.73 -21.71 -18.72
CA THR A 28 60.76 -21.03 -19.60
C THR A 28 60.57 -19.60 -19.13
N THR A 29 61.11 -18.69 -19.93
CA THR A 29 60.90 -17.24 -19.90
C THR A 29 59.44 -16.89 -19.62
N SER A 30 59.19 -16.15 -18.54
CA SER A 30 57.90 -15.52 -18.29
C SER A 30 57.54 -14.63 -19.49
N PRO A 31 56.36 -14.79 -20.11
CA PRO A 31 55.94 -13.85 -21.14
C PRO A 31 55.78 -12.48 -20.47
N PRO A 32 56.17 -11.37 -21.14
CA PRO A 32 56.20 -10.06 -20.51
C PRO A 32 54.78 -9.68 -20.07
N GLU A 33 54.67 -9.00 -18.93
CA GLU A 33 53.42 -8.49 -18.37
C GLU A 33 52.75 -7.55 -19.38
N HIS A 34 51.90 -8.09 -20.24
CA HIS A 34 51.13 -7.31 -21.19
C HIS A 34 50.02 -6.58 -20.43
N CYS A 35 50.15 -5.27 -20.30
CA CYS A 35 49.07 -4.40 -19.85
C CYS A 35 47.94 -4.43 -20.88
N TRP A 36 46.77 -4.97 -20.50
CA TRP A 36 45.61 -4.99 -21.37
C TRP A 36 44.89 -3.63 -21.33
N PRO A 37 44.56 -3.02 -22.48
CA PRO A 37 43.88 -1.74 -22.49
C PRO A 37 42.45 -1.89 -21.94
N VAL A 38 42.15 -1.12 -20.88
CA VAL A 38 40.80 -0.98 -20.36
C VAL A 38 40.03 0.00 -21.25
N ARG A 39 38.94 -0.47 -21.85
CA ARG A 39 38.08 0.33 -22.72
C ARG A 39 37.08 1.12 -21.85
N PRO A 40 37.03 2.46 -21.94
CA PRO A 40 36.06 3.24 -21.19
C PRO A 40 34.65 3.00 -21.73
N THR A 41 33.65 3.03 -20.84
CA THR A 41 32.23 3.07 -21.24
C THR A 41 31.71 4.50 -21.11
N LEU A 42 30.83 4.90 -22.02
CA LEU A 42 30.12 6.17 -21.94
C LEU A 42 28.91 6.02 -21.02
N ARG A 43 28.75 6.95 -20.10
CA ARG A 43 27.64 6.97 -19.14
C ARG A 43 26.56 7.93 -19.65
N ASN A 44 25.34 7.46 -19.82
CA ASN A 44 24.18 8.28 -20.17
C ASN A 44 23.14 8.22 -19.06
N GLU A 45 22.91 9.35 -18.40
CA GLU A 45 21.86 9.49 -17.37
C GLU A 45 20.51 9.69 -18.06
N LEU A 46 19.52 8.88 -17.69
CA LEU A 46 18.15 8.99 -18.21
C LEU A 46 17.23 9.61 -17.16
N ASP A 47 17.34 9.14 -15.92
CA ASP A 47 16.53 9.58 -14.77
C ASP A 47 17.25 9.18 -13.46
N THR A 48 16.62 9.45 -12.32
CA THR A 48 17.03 9.03 -10.98
C THR A 48 17.23 7.52 -10.92
N PHE A 49 18.41 7.06 -10.49
CA PHE A 49 18.82 5.64 -10.49
C PHE A 49 18.78 4.94 -11.86
N SER A 50 18.68 5.69 -12.97
CA SER A 50 18.53 5.15 -14.32
C SER A 50 19.67 5.62 -15.22
N VAL A 51 20.63 4.73 -15.47
CA VAL A 51 21.85 5.04 -16.20
C VAL A 51 22.15 3.95 -17.21
N HIS A 52 22.46 4.31 -18.45
CA HIS A 52 22.91 3.36 -19.46
C HIS A 52 24.41 3.52 -19.72
N PHE A 53 25.14 2.41 -19.76
CA PHE A 53 26.56 2.38 -20.10
C PHE A 53 26.72 1.87 -21.54
N TYR A 54 27.26 2.72 -22.42
CA TYR A 54 27.45 2.43 -23.83
C TYR A 54 28.93 2.18 -24.17
N ILE A 55 29.15 1.31 -25.15
CA ILE A 55 30.47 1.09 -25.75
C ILE A 55 30.54 1.90 -27.04
N PHE A 56 31.64 2.61 -27.27
CA PHE A 56 31.80 3.58 -28.37
C PHE A 56 31.50 3.01 -29.76
N PHE A 57 31.84 1.73 -30.01
CA PHE A 57 31.67 1.06 -31.30
C PHE A 57 30.36 0.27 -31.43
N GLY A 58 29.41 0.50 -30.52
CA GLY A 58 28.14 -0.23 -30.46
C GLY A 58 28.14 -1.37 -29.44
N PRO A 59 26.97 -1.99 -29.20
CA PRO A 59 26.78 -2.97 -28.11
C PRO A 59 27.41 -4.33 -28.40
N SER A 60 27.74 -4.63 -29.66
CA SER A 60 28.40 -5.88 -30.05
C SER A 60 29.91 -5.78 -29.87
N VAL A 61 30.48 -6.72 -29.13
CA VAL A 61 31.91 -6.83 -28.88
C VAL A 61 32.43 -8.12 -29.51
N ALA A 62 33.37 -7.98 -30.45
CA ALA A 62 34.14 -9.11 -30.96
C ALA A 62 35.28 -9.47 -29.99
N LEU A 63 35.32 -10.73 -29.58
CA LEU A 63 36.28 -11.31 -28.65
C LEU A 63 37.21 -12.26 -29.42
N PRO A 64 38.40 -11.80 -29.83
CA PRO A 64 39.39 -12.66 -30.43
C PRO A 64 40.04 -13.57 -29.37
N PRO A 65 40.56 -14.75 -29.77
CA PRO A 65 41.10 -15.73 -28.83
C PRO A 65 42.34 -15.25 -28.07
N GLU A 66 43.09 -14.33 -28.66
CA GLU A 66 44.37 -13.88 -28.11
C GLU A 66 44.23 -12.85 -26.98
N ARG A 67 43.18 -12.02 -27.02
CA ARG A 67 43.08 -10.82 -26.18
C ARG A 67 41.75 -10.75 -25.43
N PRO A 68 41.76 -10.64 -24.08
CA PRO A 68 40.55 -10.33 -23.33
C PRO A 68 40.09 -8.90 -23.65
N ALA A 69 38.79 -8.65 -23.53
CA ALA A 69 38.24 -7.30 -23.56
C ALA A 69 37.86 -6.89 -22.15
N VAL A 70 38.42 -5.77 -21.67
CA VAL A 70 38.12 -5.23 -20.34
C VAL A 70 37.40 -3.89 -20.49
N PHE A 71 36.27 -3.74 -19.81
CA PHE A 71 35.45 -2.53 -19.80
C PHE A 71 35.38 -1.97 -18.39
N ALA A 72 35.50 -0.65 -18.25
CA ALA A 72 35.31 0.05 -16.98
C ALA A 72 33.99 0.83 -16.97
N MET A 73 33.25 0.71 -15.88
CA MET A 73 31.99 1.40 -15.62
C MET A 73 32.11 2.12 -14.28
N ARG A 74 31.84 3.43 -14.26
CA ARG A 74 31.96 4.22 -13.03
C ARG A 74 30.58 4.50 -12.45
N LEU A 75 30.37 4.05 -11.21
CA LEU A 75 29.17 4.32 -10.43
C LEU A 75 29.45 5.49 -9.47
N LEU A 76 28.66 6.55 -9.59
CA LEU A 76 28.79 7.76 -8.79
C LEU A 76 28.26 7.56 -7.36
N PRO A 77 28.91 8.16 -6.35
CA PRO A 77 28.45 8.10 -4.97
C PRO A 77 27.09 8.78 -4.77
N VAL A 78 26.31 8.30 -3.80
CA VAL A 78 24.98 8.79 -3.37
C VAL A 78 23.85 8.58 -4.38
N LEU A 79 24.12 8.76 -5.67
CA LEU A 79 23.14 8.59 -6.74
C LEU A 79 23.08 7.16 -7.25
N ASP A 80 24.19 6.52 -7.66
CA ASP A 80 24.07 5.25 -8.38
C ASP A 80 23.89 4.04 -7.43
N SER A 81 24.27 4.17 -6.16
CA SER A 81 24.21 3.07 -5.18
C SER A 81 22.79 2.73 -4.72
N GLY A 82 21.81 3.60 -4.98
CA GLY A 82 20.42 3.38 -4.59
C GLY A 82 19.60 2.55 -5.58
N GLY A 83 20.15 2.17 -6.73
CA GLY A 83 19.48 1.36 -7.75
C GLY A 83 19.99 -0.08 -7.84
N VAL A 84 19.81 -0.69 -9.01
CA VAL A 84 20.21 -2.05 -9.34
C VAL A 84 21.12 -2.04 -10.57
N LEU A 85 22.36 -2.51 -10.44
CA LEU A 85 23.27 -2.68 -11.57
C LEU A 85 22.93 -3.98 -12.30
N SER A 86 22.52 -3.87 -13.56
CA SER A 86 22.18 -4.99 -14.42
C SER A 86 23.19 -5.14 -15.55
N LEU A 87 23.72 -6.35 -15.72
CA LEU A 87 24.61 -6.75 -16.78
C LEU A 87 23.98 -7.92 -17.54
N GLU A 88 23.82 -7.75 -18.85
CA GLU A 88 23.31 -8.77 -19.76
C GLU A 88 24.35 -9.04 -20.85
N LEU A 89 24.71 -10.31 -21.02
CA LEU A 89 25.54 -10.82 -22.10
C LEU A 89 24.69 -11.72 -22.99
N GLN A 90 24.70 -11.45 -24.29
CA GLN A 90 24.01 -12.25 -25.29
C GLN A 90 24.98 -12.68 -26.39
N LEU A 91 25.22 -13.98 -26.51
CA LEU A 91 26.10 -14.56 -27.53
C LEU A 91 25.41 -14.55 -28.90
N ASN A 92 26.10 -14.02 -29.91
CA ASN A 92 25.65 -14.13 -31.29
C ASN A 92 26.00 -15.53 -31.84
N ALA A 93 25.02 -16.44 -31.85
CA ALA A 93 25.23 -17.83 -32.25
C ALA A 93 25.81 -17.98 -33.67
N SER A 94 25.60 -17.01 -34.57
CA SER A 94 26.15 -17.07 -35.92
C SER A 94 27.66 -16.93 -35.97
N SER A 95 28.31 -16.37 -34.94
CA SER A 95 29.77 -16.21 -34.89
C SER A 95 30.49 -17.50 -34.45
N VAL A 96 29.77 -18.48 -33.89
CA VAL A 96 30.33 -19.68 -33.26
C VAL A 96 29.85 -20.93 -34.00
N ARG A 97 30.26 -21.10 -35.26
CA ARG A 97 29.78 -22.20 -36.11
C ARG A 97 30.62 -23.49 -36.06
N GLN A 98 31.81 -23.49 -35.46
CA GLN A 98 32.77 -24.61 -35.62
C GLN A 98 33.50 -25.05 -34.34
N GLU A 99 33.50 -24.27 -33.26
CA GLU A 99 34.16 -24.63 -32.00
C GLU A 99 33.17 -24.51 -30.83
N ASN A 100 33.33 -25.35 -29.80
CA ASN A 100 32.58 -25.26 -28.54
C ASN A 100 33.08 -24.06 -27.72
N VAL A 101 32.78 -22.85 -28.20
CA VAL A 101 33.18 -21.60 -27.57
C VAL A 101 32.22 -21.24 -26.44
N THR A 102 32.78 -20.99 -25.27
CA THR A 102 32.11 -20.39 -24.13
C THR A 102 32.77 -19.05 -23.85
N VAL A 103 31.98 -17.99 -23.74
CA VAL A 103 32.46 -16.69 -23.30
C VAL A 103 32.24 -16.56 -21.80
N PHE A 104 33.31 -16.28 -21.08
CA PHE A 104 33.29 -15.99 -19.66
C PHE A 104 33.39 -14.48 -19.45
N GLY A 105 32.56 -13.96 -18.55
CA GLY A 105 32.59 -12.60 -18.06
C GLY A 105 32.84 -12.57 -16.56
N CYS A 106 33.81 -11.78 -16.13
CA CYS A 106 34.12 -11.57 -14.72
C CYS A 106 33.91 -10.10 -14.38
N LEU A 107 32.94 -9.83 -13.51
CA LEU A 107 32.62 -8.49 -13.03
C LEU A 107 33.22 -8.28 -11.64
N THR A 108 34.15 -7.33 -11.51
CA THR A 108 34.87 -7.04 -10.26
C THR A 108 34.79 -5.56 -9.90
N HIS A 109 34.89 -5.28 -8.60
CA HIS A 109 34.87 -3.92 -8.06
C HIS A 109 36.30 -3.43 -7.79
N GLU A 110 36.62 -2.20 -8.23
CA GLU A 110 37.90 -1.46 -8.11
C GLU A 110 39.16 -2.10 -8.74
N VAL A 111 39.24 -3.42 -8.84
CA VAL A 111 40.42 -4.13 -9.35
C VAL A 111 40.03 -5.00 -10.55
N PRO A 112 40.57 -4.77 -11.76
CA PRO A 112 40.34 -5.67 -12.89
C PRO A 112 41.12 -6.96 -12.68
N LEU A 113 40.42 -8.09 -12.59
CA LEU A 113 41.10 -9.40 -12.57
C LEU A 113 41.60 -9.72 -13.98
N SER A 114 42.93 -9.83 -14.12
CA SER A 114 43.56 -10.28 -15.37
C SER A 114 43.12 -11.72 -15.63
N LEU A 115 42.43 -11.90 -16.76
CA LEU A 115 41.66 -13.08 -17.04
C LEU A 115 42.55 -14.24 -17.54
N GLY A 116 43.48 -14.73 -16.72
CA GLY A 116 44.25 -15.97 -16.93
C GLY A 116 43.41 -17.20 -16.59
N ASP A 117 43.96 -18.14 -15.81
CA ASP A 117 43.18 -19.28 -15.27
C ASP A 117 42.00 -18.81 -14.38
N ALA A 118 42.10 -17.59 -13.83
CA ALA A 118 41.02 -16.90 -13.13
C ALA A 118 39.80 -16.57 -14.01
N ALA A 119 39.85 -16.78 -15.33
CA ALA A 119 38.71 -16.58 -16.23
C ALA A 119 37.51 -17.47 -15.92
N VAL A 120 37.78 -18.69 -15.47
CA VAL A 120 36.75 -19.69 -15.24
C VAL A 120 36.13 -19.54 -13.85
N THR A 121 36.92 -19.12 -12.86
CA THR A 121 36.45 -18.99 -11.47
C THR A 121 36.04 -17.57 -11.10
N CYS A 122 36.50 -16.56 -11.84
CA CYS A 122 36.37 -15.13 -11.48
C CYS A 122 36.86 -14.85 -10.04
N SER A 123 37.92 -15.54 -9.63
CA SER A 123 38.53 -15.39 -8.32
C SER A 123 40.05 -15.46 -8.41
N LYS A 124 40.73 -14.65 -7.60
CA LYS A 124 42.18 -14.72 -7.40
C LYS A 124 42.49 -14.34 -5.97
N GLU A 125 43.11 -15.25 -5.23
CA GLU A 125 43.45 -15.07 -3.81
C GLU A 125 42.20 -14.68 -2.99
N SER A 126 42.17 -13.47 -2.43
CA SER A 126 41.06 -12.93 -1.63
C SER A 126 40.01 -12.16 -2.45
N LEU A 127 40.24 -11.93 -3.74
CA LEU A 127 39.33 -11.21 -4.62
C LEU A 127 38.38 -12.19 -5.30
N ALA A 128 37.09 -12.01 -5.08
CA ALA A 128 36.02 -12.73 -5.77
C ALA A 128 35.14 -11.72 -6.54
N GLY A 129 34.93 -11.97 -7.82
CA GLY A 129 33.97 -11.24 -8.64
C GLY A 129 32.73 -12.07 -8.96
N PHE A 130 31.85 -11.51 -9.77
CA PHE A 130 30.67 -12.21 -10.28
C PHE A 130 30.96 -12.81 -11.65
N LEU A 131 30.80 -14.12 -11.77
CA LEU A 131 31.01 -14.87 -13.00
C LEU A 131 29.71 -14.93 -13.83
N LEU A 132 29.82 -14.61 -15.12
CA LEU A 132 28.82 -14.90 -16.14
C LEU A 132 29.43 -15.82 -17.18
N SER A 133 28.63 -16.75 -17.72
CA SER A 133 29.04 -17.58 -18.85
C SER A 133 27.93 -17.67 -19.89
N VAL A 134 28.30 -17.52 -21.15
CA VAL A 134 27.39 -17.72 -22.29
C VAL A 134 28.01 -18.69 -23.28
N SER A 135 27.18 -19.57 -23.81
CA SER A 135 27.58 -20.62 -24.73
C SER A 135 26.51 -20.81 -25.81
N ALA A 136 26.74 -21.72 -26.75
CA ALA A 136 25.74 -22.05 -27.77
C ALA A 136 24.42 -22.59 -27.17
N THR A 137 24.47 -23.25 -26.00
CA THR A 137 23.30 -23.76 -25.27
C THR A 137 22.66 -22.68 -24.41
N THR A 138 23.47 -21.92 -23.66
CA THR A 138 23.04 -20.81 -22.80
C THR A 138 23.41 -19.47 -23.43
N ARG A 139 22.59 -19.01 -24.37
CA ARG A 139 22.91 -17.83 -25.20
C ARG A 139 22.85 -16.50 -24.45
N VAL A 140 22.17 -16.44 -23.31
CA VAL A 140 21.98 -15.21 -22.53
C VAL A 140 22.34 -15.48 -21.07
N ALA A 141 23.15 -14.60 -20.49
CA ALA A 141 23.43 -14.56 -19.07
C ALA A 141 23.10 -13.17 -18.53
N ARG A 142 22.42 -13.11 -17.38
CA ARG A 142 22.05 -11.87 -16.71
C ARG A 142 22.54 -11.89 -15.27
N LEU A 143 23.17 -10.81 -14.86
CA LEU A 143 23.57 -10.55 -13.49
C LEU A 143 22.88 -9.26 -13.03
N ARG A 144 22.32 -9.28 -11.82
CA ARG A 144 21.71 -8.11 -11.20
C ARG A 144 22.26 -7.96 -9.80
N ILE A 145 22.82 -6.79 -9.50
CA ILE A 145 23.40 -6.46 -8.19
C ILE A 145 22.56 -5.32 -7.61
N PRO A 146 21.63 -5.60 -6.69
CA PRO A 146 20.91 -4.55 -5.99
C PRO A 146 21.86 -3.78 -5.06
N PHE A 147 21.70 -2.46 -5.01
CA PHE A 147 22.51 -1.55 -4.20
C PHE A 147 24.03 -1.73 -4.40
N PRO A 148 24.51 -1.59 -5.65
CA PRO A 148 25.91 -1.82 -5.97
C PRO A 148 26.82 -0.84 -5.23
N GLN A 149 28.01 -1.30 -4.85
CA GLN A 149 29.04 -0.42 -4.30
C GLN A 149 29.43 0.66 -5.32
N THR A 150 29.65 1.87 -4.83
CA THR A 150 30.09 3.01 -5.63
C THR A 150 31.54 2.83 -6.05
N GLY A 151 31.97 3.48 -7.13
CA GLY A 151 33.34 3.37 -7.63
C GLY A 151 33.39 2.72 -9.01
N THR A 152 34.55 2.18 -9.39
CA THR A 152 34.77 1.64 -10.73
C THR A 152 34.57 0.13 -10.73
N TRP A 153 33.66 -0.34 -11.57
CA TRP A 153 33.43 -1.74 -11.85
C TRP A 153 34.09 -2.13 -13.16
N PHE A 154 34.81 -3.24 -13.16
CA PHE A 154 35.51 -3.78 -14.32
C PHE A 154 34.83 -5.06 -14.79
N LEU A 155 34.46 -5.11 -16.06
CA LEU A 155 34.01 -6.33 -16.72
C LEU A 155 35.09 -6.83 -17.66
N ALA A 156 35.67 -7.99 -17.36
CA ALA A 156 36.60 -8.67 -18.24
C ALA A 156 35.89 -9.83 -18.97
N LEU A 157 35.95 -9.82 -20.30
CA LEU A 157 35.36 -10.83 -21.18
C LEU A 157 36.45 -11.62 -21.92
N ARG A 158 36.29 -12.94 -22.02
CA ARG A 158 37.18 -13.81 -22.78
C ARG A 158 36.45 -15.02 -23.35
N SER A 159 36.78 -15.38 -24.59
CA SER A 159 36.34 -16.61 -25.22
C SER A 159 37.30 -17.76 -24.94
N LEU A 160 36.78 -18.89 -24.46
CA LEU A 160 37.52 -20.14 -24.25
C LEU A 160 36.79 -21.30 -24.94
N CYS A 161 37.53 -22.33 -25.31
CA CYS A 161 37.02 -23.50 -25.98
C CYS A 161 37.08 -24.70 -25.05
N GLY A 162 35.98 -25.46 -24.95
CA GLY A 162 35.93 -26.68 -24.15
C GLY A 162 36.69 -27.83 -24.82
N VAL A 163 37.68 -28.38 -24.12
CA VAL A 163 38.41 -29.61 -24.51
C VAL A 163 38.32 -30.59 -23.34
N GLY A 164 37.30 -31.46 -23.38
CA GLY A 164 36.96 -32.32 -22.26
C GLY A 164 36.52 -31.51 -21.03
N PRO A 165 37.06 -31.78 -19.82
CA PRO A 165 36.72 -31.03 -18.60
C PRO A 165 37.47 -29.70 -18.47
N ARG A 166 38.35 -29.35 -19.42
CA ARG A 166 39.20 -28.15 -19.35
C ARG A 166 38.78 -27.12 -20.39
N PHE A 167 38.93 -25.86 -20.04
CA PHE A 167 38.80 -24.74 -20.97
C PHE A 167 40.18 -24.30 -21.42
N VAL A 168 40.38 -24.21 -22.74
CA VAL A 168 41.63 -23.75 -23.34
C VAL A 168 41.38 -22.53 -24.23
N ARG A 169 42.44 -21.81 -24.57
CA ARG A 169 42.36 -20.72 -25.55
C ARG A 169 41.91 -21.29 -26.90
N CYS A 170 40.84 -20.72 -27.49
CA CYS A 170 40.41 -21.07 -28.83
C CYS A 170 41.51 -20.75 -29.86
N ARG A 171 41.60 -21.50 -30.96
CA ARG A 171 42.63 -21.24 -31.98
C ARG A 171 42.14 -20.26 -33.04
N ASN A 172 40.99 -20.54 -33.63
CA ASN A 172 40.48 -19.82 -34.80
C ASN A 172 39.02 -19.36 -34.68
N ALA A 173 38.50 -19.23 -33.45
CA ALA A 173 37.15 -18.74 -33.22
C ALA A 173 37.14 -17.34 -32.60
N THR A 174 36.37 -16.43 -33.21
CA THR A 174 36.03 -15.14 -32.64
C THR A 174 34.58 -15.19 -32.18
N ALA A 175 34.33 -14.89 -30.91
CA ALA A 175 32.98 -14.81 -30.38
C ALA A 175 32.48 -13.36 -30.44
N GLU A 176 31.28 -13.14 -30.97
CA GLU A 176 30.62 -11.85 -30.88
C GLU A 176 29.57 -11.89 -29.77
N VAL A 177 29.69 -11.01 -28.79
CA VAL A 177 28.74 -10.90 -27.68
C VAL A 177 28.15 -9.51 -27.65
N ARG A 178 26.83 -9.43 -27.63
CA ARG A 178 26.12 -8.18 -27.33
C ARG A 178 26.11 -7.98 -25.83
N MET A 179 26.70 -6.89 -25.39
CA MET A 179 26.77 -6.49 -23.98
C MET A 179 25.80 -5.34 -23.73
N ARG A 180 25.02 -5.45 -22.65
CA ARG A 180 24.16 -4.38 -22.17
C ARG A 180 24.38 -4.20 -20.67
N THR A 181 24.82 -3.02 -20.27
CA THR A 181 25.01 -2.64 -18.86
C THR A 181 24.22 -1.39 -18.56
N PHE A 182 23.40 -1.46 -17.52
CA PHE A 182 22.55 -0.35 -17.12
C PHE A 182 22.26 -0.43 -15.62
N LEU A 183 22.05 0.73 -15.03
CA LEU A 183 21.46 0.91 -13.73
C LEU A 183 19.96 1.15 -13.93
N SER A 184 19.13 0.44 -13.17
CA SER A 184 17.69 0.69 -13.08
C SER A 184 17.28 0.92 -11.63
N PRO A 185 16.17 1.63 -11.36
CA PRO A 185 15.71 1.84 -9.99
C PRO A 185 15.30 0.52 -9.33
N CYS A 186 14.58 -0.33 -10.05
CA CYS A 186 14.07 -1.60 -9.56
C CYS A 186 14.41 -2.78 -10.50
N VAL A 187 14.33 -4.00 -9.97
CA VAL A 187 14.49 -5.23 -10.77
C VAL A 187 13.22 -5.46 -11.59
N ASP A 188 13.36 -5.45 -12.92
CA ASP A 188 12.28 -5.76 -13.88
C ASP A 188 10.97 -4.99 -13.59
N ASP A 189 11.09 -3.72 -13.16
CA ASP A 189 9.98 -2.85 -12.76
C ASP A 189 9.01 -3.47 -11.74
N CYS A 190 9.51 -4.41 -10.92
CA CYS A 190 8.77 -5.17 -9.90
C CYS A 190 7.70 -6.13 -10.44
N GLY A 191 7.66 -6.36 -11.76
CA GLY A 191 6.67 -7.21 -12.40
C GLY A 191 5.22 -6.77 -12.14
N PRO A 192 4.24 -7.66 -12.37
CA PRO A 192 2.82 -7.34 -12.15
C PRO A 192 2.40 -7.37 -10.67
N TYR A 193 3.25 -7.89 -9.78
CA TYR A 193 2.94 -8.13 -8.37
C TYR A 193 3.63 -7.14 -7.41
N GLY A 194 4.24 -6.08 -7.93
CA GLY A 194 4.88 -5.06 -7.12
C GLY A 194 4.80 -3.68 -7.73
N GLN A 195 5.30 -2.70 -6.99
CA GLN A 195 5.49 -1.32 -7.48
C GLN A 195 6.88 -0.84 -7.09
N CYS A 196 7.54 -0.15 -8.02
CA CYS A 196 8.83 0.47 -7.75
C CYS A 196 8.63 1.76 -6.96
N LYS A 197 9.17 1.83 -5.74
CA LYS A 197 9.09 3.01 -4.88
C LYS A 197 10.46 3.58 -4.57
N LEU A 198 10.54 4.91 -4.56
CA LEU A 198 11.66 5.67 -4.04
C LEU A 198 11.51 5.82 -2.53
N LEU A 199 12.43 5.22 -1.79
CA LEU A 199 12.45 5.21 -0.35
C LEU A 199 13.61 6.06 0.15
N ARG A 200 13.39 6.74 1.27
CA ARG A 200 14.42 7.53 1.95
C ARG A 200 14.59 7.02 3.37
N THR A 201 15.82 6.65 3.72
CA THR A 201 16.18 6.32 5.10
C THR A 201 17.26 7.29 5.55
N HIS A 202 16.92 8.18 6.48
CA HIS A 202 17.72 9.35 6.86
C HIS A 202 18.04 10.25 5.65
N ASN A 203 19.27 10.22 5.15
CA ASN A 203 19.74 10.98 3.97
C ASN A 203 20.13 10.08 2.80
N TYR A 204 19.87 8.77 2.90
CA TYR A 204 20.11 7.82 1.82
C TYR A 204 18.82 7.61 1.03
N LEU A 205 18.88 7.86 -0.28
CA LEU A 205 17.79 7.61 -1.22
C LEU A 205 18.07 6.30 -1.95
N TYR A 206 17.06 5.45 -2.07
CA TYR A 206 17.17 4.19 -2.80
C TYR A 206 15.81 3.81 -3.40
N ALA A 207 15.85 3.01 -4.45
CA ALA A 207 14.66 2.44 -5.06
C ALA A 207 14.55 0.95 -4.71
N ALA A 208 13.34 0.50 -4.44
CA ALA A 208 13.06 -0.91 -4.16
C ALA A 208 11.64 -1.28 -4.57
N CYS A 209 11.42 -2.58 -4.78
CA CYS A 209 10.10 -3.12 -5.04
C CYS A 209 9.31 -3.32 -3.76
N GLU A 210 8.12 -2.73 -3.69
CA GLU A 210 7.11 -3.08 -2.70
C GLU A 210 6.17 -4.12 -3.30
N CYS A 211 6.30 -5.35 -2.82
CA CYS A 211 5.51 -6.49 -3.31
C CYS A 211 4.12 -6.52 -2.68
N LYS A 212 3.13 -6.89 -3.50
CA LYS A 212 1.71 -6.95 -3.14
C LYS A 212 1.29 -8.40 -2.92
N ALA A 213 0.18 -8.59 -2.20
CA ALA A 213 -0.50 -9.87 -2.04
C ALA A 213 0.41 -11.04 -1.61
N GLY A 214 1.37 -10.79 -0.71
CA GLY A 214 2.27 -11.82 -0.17
C GLY A 214 3.42 -12.24 -1.09
N TRP A 215 3.57 -11.66 -2.28
CA TRP A 215 4.72 -11.91 -3.15
C TRP A 215 6.03 -11.42 -2.51
N ARG A 216 7.13 -12.09 -2.82
CA ARG A 216 8.46 -11.83 -2.24
C ARG A 216 9.56 -11.73 -3.30
N GLY A 217 10.76 -11.39 -2.86
CA GLY A 217 11.96 -11.25 -3.69
C GLY A 217 12.15 -9.85 -4.27
N TRP A 218 13.35 -9.59 -4.81
CA TRP A 218 13.77 -8.26 -5.28
C TRP A 218 12.93 -7.68 -6.42
N GLY A 219 12.30 -8.54 -7.22
CA GLY A 219 11.38 -8.16 -8.31
C GLY A 219 9.97 -8.71 -8.12
N CYS A 220 9.59 -9.09 -6.90
CA CYS A 220 8.26 -9.66 -6.59
C CYS A 220 7.90 -10.91 -7.41
N THR A 221 8.88 -11.78 -7.63
CA THR A 221 8.75 -13.01 -8.44
C THR A 221 8.62 -14.29 -7.61
N ASP A 222 8.84 -14.22 -6.30
CA ASP A 222 8.70 -15.38 -5.42
C ASP A 222 7.26 -15.49 -4.92
N SER A 223 6.63 -16.62 -5.27
CA SER A 223 5.23 -16.92 -4.98
C SER A 223 5.04 -17.80 -3.75
N ALA A 224 6.09 -18.11 -2.97
CA ALA A 224 6.01 -19.05 -1.85
C ALA A 224 4.92 -18.69 -0.82
N ASP A 225 4.79 -17.39 -0.50
CA ASP A 225 3.81 -16.85 0.45
C ASP A 225 2.69 -16.03 -0.26
N ALA A 226 2.59 -16.14 -1.58
CA ALA A 226 1.63 -15.35 -2.36
C ALA A 226 0.19 -15.79 -2.07
N LEU A 227 -0.67 -14.81 -1.79
CA LEU A 227 -2.09 -15.03 -1.57
C LEU A 227 -2.77 -15.44 -2.88
N THR A 228 -3.59 -16.50 -2.81
CA THR A 228 -4.37 -16.94 -3.95
C THR A 228 -5.36 -15.86 -4.41
N TYR A 229 -5.65 -15.81 -5.70
CA TYR A 229 -6.65 -14.88 -6.25
C TYR A 229 -8.02 -15.03 -5.54
N GLY A 230 -8.44 -16.26 -5.26
CA GLY A 230 -9.70 -16.53 -4.56
C GLY A 230 -9.74 -15.92 -3.15
N PHE A 231 -8.61 -15.97 -2.42
CA PHE A 231 -8.50 -15.33 -1.12
C PHE A 231 -8.55 -13.81 -1.23
N GLN A 232 -7.81 -13.20 -2.16
CA GLN A 232 -7.86 -11.75 -2.41
C GLN A 232 -9.27 -11.28 -2.74
N LEU A 233 -9.97 -12.02 -3.62
CA LEU A 233 -11.33 -11.72 -4.00
C LEU A 233 -12.29 -11.86 -2.80
N LEU A 234 -12.18 -12.92 -2.02
CA LEU A 234 -13.00 -13.12 -0.82
C LEU A 234 -12.81 -11.98 0.18
N SER A 235 -11.56 -11.61 0.48
CA SER A 235 -11.25 -10.50 1.40
C SER A 235 -11.86 -9.19 0.93
N THR A 236 -11.71 -8.88 -0.37
CA THR A 236 -12.30 -7.67 -0.99
C THR A 236 -13.82 -7.69 -0.92
N LEU A 237 -14.45 -8.81 -1.30
CA LEU A 237 -15.90 -8.94 -1.27
C LEU A 237 -16.46 -8.83 0.14
N LEU A 238 -15.80 -9.43 1.15
CA LEU A 238 -16.25 -9.34 2.54
C LEU A 238 -16.29 -7.89 3.02
N LEU A 239 -15.22 -7.13 2.81
CA LEU A 239 -15.10 -5.73 3.21
C LEU A 239 -16.02 -4.79 2.42
N CYS A 240 -16.26 -5.08 1.14
CA CYS A 240 -17.15 -4.27 0.31
C CYS A 240 -18.62 -4.57 0.62
N LEU A 241 -19.01 -5.84 0.74
CA LEU A 241 -20.40 -6.24 0.94
C LEU A 241 -20.87 -6.02 2.38
N SER A 242 -19.97 -6.04 3.38
CA SER A 242 -20.31 -5.67 4.76
C SER A 242 -20.88 -4.26 4.87
N ASN A 243 -20.44 -3.33 4.02
CA ASN A 243 -20.96 -1.96 3.97
C ASN A 243 -22.43 -1.86 3.54
N LEU A 244 -22.96 -2.86 2.82
CA LEU A 244 -24.38 -2.91 2.48
C LEU A 244 -25.29 -3.03 3.72
N MET A 245 -24.74 -3.36 4.90
CA MET A 245 -25.47 -3.30 6.17
C MET A 245 -25.88 -1.88 6.59
N PHE A 246 -25.42 -0.83 5.90
CA PHE A 246 -25.98 0.53 6.04
C PHE A 246 -27.33 0.71 5.33
N LEU A 247 -27.75 -0.21 4.43
CA LEU A 247 -29.04 -0.11 3.74
C LEU A 247 -30.25 -0.09 4.70
N PRO A 248 -30.37 -0.98 5.71
CA PRO A 248 -31.49 -0.92 6.65
C PRO A 248 -31.54 0.40 7.46
N PRO A 249 -30.44 0.93 8.05
CA PRO A 249 -30.42 2.26 8.65
C PRO A 249 -30.81 3.39 7.69
N VAL A 250 -30.33 3.39 6.45
CA VAL A 250 -30.71 4.38 5.42
C VAL A 250 -32.22 4.35 5.18
N VAL A 251 -32.78 3.17 4.95
CA VAL A 251 -34.23 2.98 4.72
C VAL A 251 -35.04 3.41 5.93
N LEU A 252 -34.61 3.06 7.15
CA LEU A 252 -35.25 3.46 8.40
C LEU A 252 -35.22 4.98 8.58
N ALA A 253 -34.09 5.62 8.29
CA ALA A 253 -33.91 7.07 8.38
C ALA A 253 -34.82 7.81 7.39
N ILE A 254 -34.88 7.36 6.13
CA ILE A 254 -35.79 7.91 5.11
C ILE A 254 -37.25 7.78 5.57
N ARG A 255 -37.68 6.58 6.00
CA ARG A 255 -39.05 6.33 6.49
C ARG A 255 -39.41 7.19 7.70
N SER A 256 -38.42 7.47 8.56
CA SER A 256 -38.58 8.29 9.76
C SER A 256 -38.41 9.80 9.51
N ARG A 257 -38.16 10.22 8.26
CA ARG A 257 -37.88 11.61 7.83
C ARG A 257 -36.58 12.21 8.40
N TYR A 258 -35.59 11.39 8.71
CA TYR A 258 -34.22 11.78 9.05
C TYR A 258 -33.35 11.83 7.79
N VAL A 259 -33.64 12.80 6.90
CA VAL A 259 -33.03 12.86 5.55
C VAL A 259 -31.53 13.17 5.60
N LEU A 260 -31.10 14.03 6.52
CA LEU A 260 -29.69 14.39 6.68
C LEU A 260 -28.88 13.19 7.17
N GLU A 261 -29.39 12.49 8.17
CA GLU A 261 -28.80 11.28 8.71
C GLU A 261 -28.74 10.18 7.64
N ALA A 262 -29.82 10.00 6.85
CA ALA A 262 -29.85 9.08 5.71
C ALA A 262 -28.79 9.42 4.64
N ALA A 263 -28.57 10.70 4.35
CA ALA A 263 -27.56 11.14 3.40
C ALA A 263 -26.15 10.80 3.90
N VAL A 264 -25.86 11.01 5.20
CA VAL A 264 -24.58 10.63 5.81
C VAL A 264 -24.38 9.12 5.77
N TYR A 265 -25.38 8.31 6.12
CA TYR A 265 -25.28 6.85 6.06
C TYR A 265 -25.05 6.34 4.63
N THR A 266 -25.71 6.96 3.65
CA THR A 266 -25.52 6.62 2.22
C THR A 266 -24.12 6.99 1.75
N PHE A 267 -23.61 8.16 2.17
CA PHE A 267 -22.24 8.59 1.90
C PHE A 267 -21.23 7.60 2.48
N THR A 268 -21.37 7.20 3.75
CA THR A 268 -20.52 6.18 4.40
C THR A 268 -20.54 4.88 3.62
N MET A 269 -21.73 4.36 3.31
CA MET A 269 -21.87 3.11 2.56
C MET A 269 -21.12 3.15 1.23
N PHE A 270 -21.32 4.21 0.44
CA PHE A 270 -20.72 4.34 -0.88
C PHE A 270 -19.19 4.44 -0.79
N PHE A 271 -18.67 5.41 -0.03
CA PHE A 271 -17.25 5.68 0.01
C PHE A 271 -16.46 4.60 0.74
N SER A 272 -17.02 3.98 1.77
CA SER A 272 -16.39 2.82 2.42
C SER A 272 -16.27 1.64 1.46
N THR A 273 -17.33 1.34 0.69
CA THR A 273 -17.30 0.25 -0.31
C THR A 273 -16.17 0.46 -1.32
N PHE A 274 -16.05 1.66 -1.90
CA PHE A 274 -15.02 1.93 -2.90
C PHE A 274 -13.62 2.10 -2.30
N TYR A 275 -13.52 2.57 -1.06
CA TYR A 275 -12.26 2.59 -0.33
C TYR A 275 -11.73 1.16 -0.15
N HIS A 276 -12.54 0.24 0.37
CA HIS A 276 -12.14 -1.15 0.56
C HIS A 276 -11.89 -1.90 -0.76
N ALA A 277 -12.57 -1.53 -1.84
CA ALA A 277 -12.24 -2.04 -3.18
C ALA A 277 -10.85 -1.55 -3.67
N CYS A 278 -10.44 -0.35 -3.25
CA CYS A 278 -9.17 0.26 -3.63
C CYS A 278 -7.99 -0.16 -2.71
N ASP A 279 -8.26 -0.43 -1.43
CA ASP A 279 -7.24 -0.76 -0.42
C ASP A 279 -6.71 -2.20 -0.53
N GLN A 280 -7.44 -3.11 -1.19
CA GLN A 280 -7.04 -4.51 -1.21
C GLN A 280 -5.80 -4.77 -2.09
N PRO A 281 -4.74 -5.40 -1.57
CA PRO A 281 -3.53 -5.62 -2.32
C PRO A 281 -3.70 -6.71 -3.38
N GLY A 282 -3.18 -6.46 -4.59
CA GLY A 282 -3.05 -7.46 -5.64
C GLY A 282 -3.71 -7.06 -6.95
N ILE A 283 -4.27 -8.05 -7.66
CA ILE A 283 -4.86 -7.88 -9.00
C ILE A 283 -6.31 -7.36 -8.92
N VAL A 284 -6.95 -7.52 -7.76
CA VAL A 284 -8.37 -7.16 -7.53
C VAL A 284 -8.60 -5.70 -7.12
N VAL A 285 -7.55 -4.87 -7.10
CA VAL A 285 -7.62 -3.44 -6.76
C VAL A 285 -8.57 -2.72 -7.72
N PHE A 286 -9.51 -1.95 -7.18
CA PHE A 286 -10.38 -1.08 -7.96
C PHE A 286 -10.58 0.27 -7.28
N CYS A 287 -9.98 1.31 -7.86
CA CYS A 287 -10.06 2.70 -7.37
C CYS A 287 -10.83 3.57 -8.36
N ILE A 288 -11.89 4.25 -7.89
CA ILE A 288 -12.65 5.22 -8.69
C ILE A 288 -12.06 6.64 -8.63
N MET A 289 -11.22 6.91 -7.63
CA MET A 289 -10.52 8.16 -7.38
C MET A 289 -9.26 7.86 -6.56
N ASP A 290 -8.49 8.89 -6.24
CA ASP A 290 -7.26 8.75 -5.45
C ASP A 290 -7.51 8.06 -4.10
N TYR A 291 -6.61 7.15 -3.75
CA TYR A 291 -6.67 6.36 -2.51
C TYR A 291 -6.84 7.26 -1.28
N ASP A 292 -6.08 8.36 -1.21
CA ASP A 292 -6.12 9.31 -0.10
C ASP A 292 -7.48 10.00 0.08
N VAL A 293 -8.21 10.21 -1.01
CA VAL A 293 -9.53 10.84 -1.00
C VAL A 293 -10.58 9.82 -0.56
N LEU A 294 -10.52 8.60 -1.10
CA LEU A 294 -11.40 7.50 -0.67
C LEU A 294 -11.24 7.21 0.82
N GLN A 295 -9.99 7.10 1.28
CA GLN A 295 -9.66 6.86 2.68
C GLN A 295 -10.24 7.97 3.57
N PHE A 296 -10.03 9.24 3.20
CA PHE A 296 -10.58 10.37 3.94
C PHE A 296 -12.11 10.32 4.01
N CYS A 297 -12.78 10.04 2.90
CA CYS A 297 -14.24 9.95 2.85
C CYS A 297 -14.80 8.78 3.68
N ASP A 298 -14.15 7.62 3.70
CA ASP A 298 -14.57 6.48 4.52
C ASP A 298 -14.51 6.83 6.03
N PHE A 299 -13.36 7.29 6.50
CA PHE A 299 -13.20 7.65 7.92
C PHE A 299 -14.09 8.82 8.32
N LEU A 300 -14.20 9.87 7.49
CA LEU A 300 -15.10 10.98 7.79
C LEU A 300 -16.56 10.52 7.81
N GLY A 301 -16.97 9.72 6.83
CA GLY A 301 -18.33 9.19 6.74
C GLY A 301 -18.70 8.36 7.96
N SER A 302 -17.85 7.41 8.36
CA SER A 302 -18.12 6.53 9.50
C SER A 302 -18.23 7.31 10.83
N LEU A 303 -17.32 8.25 11.08
CA LEU A 303 -17.36 9.12 12.25
C LEU A 303 -18.60 10.04 12.24
N MET A 304 -18.91 10.63 11.08
CA MET A 304 -20.11 11.45 10.91
C MET A 304 -21.39 10.64 11.14
N SER A 305 -21.44 9.39 10.69
CA SER A 305 -22.58 8.49 10.93
C SER A 305 -22.85 8.30 12.42
N VAL A 306 -21.82 8.05 13.23
CA VAL A 306 -21.97 7.96 14.69
C VAL A 306 -22.38 9.31 15.27
N TRP A 307 -21.70 10.39 14.89
CA TRP A 307 -21.96 11.74 15.38
C TRP A 307 -23.40 12.19 15.14
N VAL A 308 -23.89 12.13 13.89
CA VAL A 308 -25.24 12.59 13.55
C VAL A 308 -26.32 11.77 14.24
N THR A 309 -26.06 10.47 14.46
CA THR A 309 -26.96 9.56 15.19
C THR A 309 -27.07 9.97 16.66
N VAL A 310 -25.94 10.18 17.34
CA VAL A 310 -25.92 10.56 18.76
C VAL A 310 -26.57 11.92 18.99
N ILE A 311 -26.28 12.90 18.13
CA ILE A 311 -26.91 14.22 18.19
C ILE A 311 -28.42 14.14 17.86
N ALA A 312 -28.84 13.28 16.92
CA ALA A 312 -30.26 13.05 16.66
C ALA A 312 -30.98 12.45 17.88
N MET A 313 -30.33 11.57 18.64
CA MET A 313 -30.86 11.01 19.89
C MET A 313 -31.08 12.08 20.98
N ALA A 314 -30.28 13.14 20.99
CA ALA A 314 -30.39 14.22 21.97
C ALA A 314 -31.69 15.04 21.83
N ARG A 315 -32.38 14.97 20.66
CA ARG A 315 -33.63 15.69 20.36
C ARG A 315 -33.57 17.18 20.74
N LEU A 316 -32.49 17.85 20.31
CA LEU A 316 -32.25 19.27 20.48
C LEU A 316 -33.15 20.11 19.55
N GLN A 317 -33.22 21.42 19.81
CA GLN A 317 -33.87 22.37 18.90
C GLN A 317 -33.23 22.30 17.50
N PRO A 318 -34.01 22.49 16.40
CA PRO A 318 -33.53 22.28 15.03
C PRO A 318 -32.27 23.09 14.70
N VAL A 319 -32.21 24.35 15.13
CA VAL A 319 -31.06 25.25 14.90
C VAL A 319 -29.80 24.72 15.59
N VAL A 320 -29.91 24.37 16.88
CA VAL A 320 -28.77 23.81 17.64
C VAL A 320 -28.30 22.50 17.03
N LYS A 321 -29.23 21.64 16.60
CA LYS A 321 -28.92 20.38 15.93
C LYS A 321 -28.09 20.61 14.65
N GLN A 322 -28.51 21.55 13.81
CA GLN A 322 -27.80 21.89 12.57
C GLN A 322 -26.42 22.49 12.84
N VAL A 323 -26.29 23.38 13.82
CA VAL A 323 -25.00 23.95 14.24
C VAL A 323 -24.04 22.84 14.70
N LEU A 324 -24.51 21.89 15.51
CA LEU A 324 -23.69 20.77 15.98
C LEU A 324 -23.31 19.79 14.85
N TYR A 325 -24.16 19.62 13.84
CA TYR A 325 -23.79 18.85 12.64
C TYR A 325 -22.68 19.53 11.85
N LEU A 326 -22.80 20.82 11.56
CA LEU A 326 -21.81 21.57 10.80
C LEU A 326 -20.48 21.68 11.56
N LEU A 327 -20.54 22.04 12.84
CA LEU A 327 -19.35 22.13 13.70
C LEU A 327 -18.67 20.76 13.83
N GLY A 328 -19.45 19.70 14.04
CA GLY A 328 -18.95 18.33 14.06
C GLY A 328 -18.23 17.96 12.76
N ALA A 329 -18.83 18.24 11.61
CA ALA A 329 -18.23 17.96 10.29
C ALA A 329 -16.89 18.70 10.09
N MET A 330 -16.83 19.99 10.45
CA MET A 330 -15.60 20.79 10.33
C MET A 330 -14.49 20.27 11.26
N LEU A 331 -14.81 20.00 12.53
CA LEU A 331 -13.83 19.52 13.50
C LEU A 331 -13.33 18.11 13.18
N LEU A 332 -14.24 17.21 12.77
CA LEU A 332 -13.87 15.84 12.36
C LEU A 332 -12.99 15.85 11.11
N SER A 333 -13.33 16.67 10.12
CA SER A 333 -12.50 16.86 8.93
C SER A 333 -11.10 17.37 9.28
N MET A 334 -10.98 18.34 10.20
CA MET A 334 -9.69 18.84 10.67
C MET A 334 -8.89 17.76 11.42
N ALA A 335 -9.53 17.03 12.33
CA ALA A 335 -8.88 15.98 13.13
C ALA A 335 -8.32 14.86 12.25
N LEU A 336 -9.07 14.45 11.22
CA LEU A 336 -8.62 13.44 10.26
C LEU A 336 -7.43 13.89 9.41
N GLN A 337 -7.24 15.19 9.19
CA GLN A 337 -6.03 15.67 8.49
C GLN A 337 -4.79 15.68 9.40
N LEU A 338 -4.95 15.82 10.72
CA LEU A 338 -3.84 15.80 11.66
C LEU A 338 -3.31 14.39 11.92
N ASP A 339 -4.21 13.41 12.09
CA ASP A 339 -3.83 12.01 12.31
C ASP A 339 -4.95 11.05 11.88
N ARG A 340 -4.93 10.57 10.63
CA ARG A 340 -5.98 9.70 10.09
C ARG A 340 -6.23 8.42 10.92
N HIS A 341 -5.22 7.91 11.62
CA HIS A 341 -5.28 6.62 12.30
C HIS A 341 -5.40 6.72 13.83
N GLY A 342 -5.38 7.93 14.38
CA GLY A 342 -5.46 8.14 15.81
C GLY A 342 -6.76 7.58 16.39
N LEU A 343 -6.66 6.62 17.32
CA LEU A 343 -7.83 6.10 18.06
C LEU A 343 -8.63 7.24 18.73
N TRP A 344 -7.94 8.34 19.09
CA TRP A 344 -8.54 9.55 19.63
C TRP A 344 -9.51 10.27 18.67
N ASN A 345 -9.33 10.12 17.35
CA ASN A 345 -10.26 10.68 16.37
C ASN A 345 -11.60 9.93 16.35
N LEU A 346 -11.62 8.67 16.78
CA LEU A 346 -12.86 7.94 17.04
C LEU A 346 -13.42 8.26 18.42
N LEU A 347 -12.60 8.14 19.47
CA LEU A 347 -13.06 8.24 20.85
C LEU A 347 -13.46 9.67 21.25
N GLY A 348 -12.66 10.68 20.91
CA GLY A 348 -12.87 12.05 21.36
C GLY A 348 -14.23 12.63 20.92
N PRO A 349 -14.53 12.67 19.61
CA PRO A 349 -15.82 13.14 19.12
C PRO A 349 -17.00 12.31 19.62
N SER A 350 -16.84 10.99 19.70
CA SER A 350 -17.88 10.10 20.24
C SER A 350 -18.20 10.40 21.71
N LEU A 351 -17.18 10.55 22.56
CA LEU A 351 -17.34 10.92 23.97
C LEU A 351 -17.96 12.31 24.13
N PHE A 352 -17.55 13.27 23.30
CA PHE A 352 -18.12 14.62 23.32
C PHE A 352 -19.61 14.61 22.92
N ALA A 353 -19.98 13.90 21.85
CA ALA A 353 -21.36 13.73 21.44
C ALA A 353 -22.20 13.02 22.52
N LEU A 354 -21.64 11.99 23.17
CA LEU A 354 -22.27 11.32 24.32
C LEU A 354 -22.45 12.27 25.51
N GLY A 355 -21.51 13.19 25.76
CA GLY A 355 -21.65 14.24 26.76
C GLY A 355 -22.81 15.20 26.45
N ILE A 356 -22.98 15.61 25.19
CA ILE A 356 -24.13 16.40 24.74
C ILE A 356 -25.44 15.61 24.93
N LEU A 357 -25.44 14.32 24.59
CA LEU A 357 -26.60 13.46 24.78
C LEU A 357 -26.98 13.34 26.27
N ALA A 358 -26.01 13.04 27.12
CA ALA A 358 -26.20 12.86 28.56
C ALA A 358 -26.71 14.15 29.22
N THR A 359 -26.14 15.30 28.88
CA THR A 359 -26.59 16.60 29.39
C THR A 359 -28.02 16.92 28.95
N ALA A 360 -28.34 16.74 27.66
CA ALA A 360 -29.69 16.97 27.14
C ALA A 360 -30.74 16.07 27.80
N TRP A 361 -30.43 14.78 27.97
CA TRP A 361 -31.33 13.83 28.64
C TRP A 361 -31.47 14.13 30.13
N THR A 362 -30.40 14.54 30.81
CA THR A 362 -30.43 14.91 32.24
C THR A 362 -31.30 16.14 32.45
N VAL A 363 -31.09 17.22 31.67
CA VAL A 363 -31.91 18.44 31.74
C VAL A 363 -33.39 18.12 31.50
N ARG A 364 -33.69 17.27 30.51
CA ARG A 364 -35.08 16.87 30.21
C ARG A 364 -35.69 16.00 31.30
N SER A 365 -34.90 15.10 31.89
CA SER A 365 -35.35 14.23 32.99
C SER A 365 -35.68 15.05 34.23
N VAL A 366 -34.83 16.04 34.58
CA VAL A 366 -35.06 16.97 35.68
C VAL A 366 -36.32 17.82 35.44
N ARG A 367 -36.46 18.40 34.24
CA ARG A 367 -37.65 19.22 33.90
C ARG A 367 -38.97 18.43 33.92
N ARG A 368 -38.95 17.15 33.50
CA ARG A 368 -40.15 16.30 33.42
C ARG A 368 -40.40 15.44 34.66
N ARG A 369 -39.48 15.44 35.64
CA ARG A 369 -39.49 14.57 36.83
C ARG A 369 -39.62 13.06 36.54
N HIS A 370 -39.26 12.64 35.33
CA HIS A 370 -39.25 11.24 34.90
C HIS A 370 -38.04 10.99 34.00
N CYS A 371 -37.47 9.79 34.08
CA CYS A 371 -36.35 9.40 33.22
C CYS A 371 -36.72 9.51 31.73
N TYR A 372 -35.83 10.09 30.95
CA TYR A 372 -35.97 10.20 29.51
C TYR A 372 -34.98 9.27 28.78
N PRO A 373 -35.41 8.47 27.78
CA PRO A 373 -36.78 8.29 27.28
C PRO A 373 -37.71 7.54 28.26
N PRO A 374 -39.01 7.90 28.33
CA PRO A 374 -39.92 7.41 29.37
C PRO A 374 -40.40 5.96 29.17
N THR A 375 -40.11 5.32 28.03
CA THR A 375 -40.65 4.01 27.70
C THR A 375 -39.61 2.92 27.93
N TRP A 376 -39.86 2.02 28.89
CA TRP A 376 -38.96 0.89 29.18
C TRP A 376 -38.72 0.01 27.94
N ARG A 377 -39.76 -0.15 27.09
CA ARG A 377 -39.67 -0.90 25.82
C ARG A 377 -38.61 -0.31 24.90
N ARG A 378 -38.44 1.03 24.89
CA ARG A 378 -37.41 1.67 24.07
C ARG A 378 -36.00 1.39 24.60
N TRP A 379 -35.84 1.36 25.92
CA TRP A 379 -34.58 0.97 26.52
C TRP A 379 -34.24 -0.49 26.16
N LEU A 380 -35.16 -1.41 26.41
CA LEU A 380 -34.91 -2.84 26.23
C LEU A 380 -34.73 -3.24 24.76
N PHE A 381 -35.53 -2.71 23.83
CA PHE A 381 -35.53 -3.18 22.43
C PHE A 381 -34.70 -2.34 21.45
N TYR A 382 -34.26 -1.14 21.84
CA TYR A 382 -33.55 -0.24 20.92
C TYR A 382 -32.24 0.26 21.52
N LEU A 383 -32.30 0.95 22.67
CA LEU A 383 -31.11 1.60 23.24
C LEU A 383 -30.10 0.61 23.81
N CYS A 384 -30.53 -0.37 24.61
CA CYS A 384 -29.63 -1.37 25.18
C CYS A 384 -28.96 -2.22 24.09
N PRO A 385 -29.70 -2.80 23.12
CA PRO A 385 -29.08 -3.51 22.00
C PRO A 385 -28.15 -2.62 21.18
N GLY A 386 -28.58 -1.40 20.81
CA GLY A 386 -27.79 -0.47 20.02
C GLY A 386 -26.48 -0.06 20.70
N SER A 387 -26.53 0.27 22.00
CA SER A 387 -25.34 0.63 22.78
C SER A 387 -24.40 -0.55 23.02
N LEU A 388 -24.94 -1.77 23.26
CA LEU A 388 -24.13 -2.97 23.38
C LEU A 388 -23.40 -3.28 22.07
N ILE A 389 -24.12 -3.25 20.94
CA ILE A 389 -23.54 -3.46 19.61
C ILE A 389 -22.45 -2.41 19.32
N ALA A 390 -22.71 -1.13 19.59
CA ALA A 390 -21.73 -0.06 19.40
C ALA A 390 -20.48 -0.27 20.28
N GLY A 391 -20.66 -0.63 21.55
CA GLY A 391 -19.57 -0.93 22.47
C GLY A 391 -18.74 -2.13 22.00
N SER A 392 -19.39 -3.20 21.56
CA SER A 392 -18.72 -4.37 20.97
C SER A 392 -17.92 -3.99 19.72
N ALA A 393 -18.45 -3.12 18.85
CA ALA A 393 -17.73 -2.66 17.67
C ALA A 393 -16.44 -1.90 18.07
N VAL A 394 -16.54 -0.95 19.00
CA VAL A 394 -15.36 -0.20 19.48
C VAL A 394 -14.32 -1.14 20.12
N LEU A 395 -14.75 -2.13 20.90
CA LEU A 395 -13.84 -3.11 21.52
C LEU A 395 -13.15 -4.00 20.48
N LEU A 396 -13.87 -4.47 19.46
CA LEU A 396 -13.29 -5.26 18.38
C LEU A 396 -12.22 -4.44 17.62
N TYR A 397 -12.53 -3.20 17.29
CA TYR A 397 -11.59 -2.30 16.60
C TYR A 397 -10.35 -1.98 17.46
N ALA A 398 -10.53 -1.71 18.76
CA ALA A 398 -9.43 -1.29 19.63
C ALA A 398 -8.49 -2.43 20.06
N PHE A 399 -9.01 -3.66 20.21
CA PHE A 399 -8.26 -4.74 20.87
C PHE A 399 -8.14 -6.05 20.07
N VAL A 400 -8.98 -6.27 19.06
CA VAL A 400 -9.04 -7.57 18.35
C VAL A 400 -8.54 -7.45 16.91
N GLU A 401 -8.71 -6.30 16.27
CA GLU A 401 -8.24 -6.06 14.91
C GLU A 401 -6.70 -6.13 14.85
N THR A 402 -6.19 -7.06 14.06
CA THR A 402 -4.78 -7.26 13.72
C THR A 402 -4.62 -7.24 12.21
N ARG A 403 -3.37 -7.18 11.73
CA ARG A 403 -3.08 -7.20 10.28
C ARG A 403 -3.56 -8.50 9.60
N ASP A 404 -3.52 -9.62 10.32
CA ASP A 404 -3.82 -10.93 9.75
C ASP A 404 -5.33 -11.21 9.70
N ASN A 405 -6.11 -10.67 10.65
CA ASN A 405 -7.56 -10.86 10.74
C ASN A 405 -8.37 -9.64 10.26
N TYR A 406 -7.69 -8.61 9.74
CA TYR A 406 -8.26 -7.32 9.37
C TYR A 406 -9.56 -7.46 8.58
N PHE A 407 -9.54 -8.18 7.46
CA PHE A 407 -10.72 -8.29 6.59
C PHE A 407 -11.91 -9.00 7.25
N TYR A 408 -11.71 -9.88 8.23
CA TYR A 408 -12.81 -10.47 9.00
C TYR A 408 -13.35 -9.51 10.06
N ILE A 409 -12.47 -9.01 10.92
CA ILE A 409 -12.86 -8.18 12.08
C ILE A 409 -13.41 -6.84 11.62
N HIS A 410 -12.81 -6.23 10.60
CA HIS A 410 -13.25 -4.95 10.06
C HIS A 410 -14.58 -5.07 9.33
N SER A 411 -14.82 -6.17 8.59
CA SER A 411 -16.13 -6.46 8.01
C SER A 411 -17.20 -6.59 9.09
N ILE A 412 -16.92 -7.31 10.18
CA ILE A 412 -17.83 -7.42 11.34
C ILE A 412 -18.06 -6.02 11.97
N TRP A 413 -17.00 -5.21 12.08
CA TRP A 413 -17.09 -3.85 12.60
C TRP A 413 -18.06 -2.98 11.78
N HIS A 414 -18.03 -3.03 10.44
CA HIS A 414 -19.01 -2.33 9.59
C HIS A 414 -20.44 -2.76 9.92
N MET A 415 -20.68 -4.07 10.01
CA MET A 415 -22.01 -4.61 10.29
C MET A 415 -22.52 -4.16 11.67
N LEU A 416 -21.65 -4.16 12.69
CA LEU A 416 -22.01 -3.74 14.04
C LEU A 416 -22.26 -2.24 14.11
N ILE A 417 -21.40 -1.39 13.54
CA ILE A 417 -21.63 0.06 13.54
C ILE A 417 -22.91 0.41 12.77
N ALA A 418 -23.10 -0.15 11.57
CA ALA A 418 -24.31 0.07 10.79
C ALA A 418 -25.57 -0.41 11.54
N GLY A 419 -25.51 -1.60 12.16
CA GLY A 419 -26.59 -2.10 13.01
C GLY A 419 -26.87 -1.17 14.19
N SER A 420 -25.83 -0.71 14.89
CA SER A 420 -25.97 0.15 16.06
C SER A 420 -26.67 1.47 15.73
N VAL A 421 -26.29 2.13 14.63
CA VAL A 421 -26.93 3.40 14.24
C VAL A 421 -28.41 3.19 13.88
N GLY A 422 -28.75 2.05 13.27
CA GLY A 422 -30.13 1.67 13.00
C GLY A 422 -30.98 1.50 14.26
N PHE A 423 -30.45 0.83 15.30
CA PHE A 423 -31.15 0.66 16.58
C PHE A 423 -31.25 1.95 17.40
N LEU A 424 -30.22 2.80 17.33
CA LEU A 424 -30.13 4.03 18.12
C LEU A 424 -30.97 5.17 17.55
N LEU A 425 -31.32 5.13 16.25
CA LEU A 425 -32.12 6.18 15.62
C LEU A 425 -33.48 6.35 16.34
N PRO A 426 -33.83 7.57 16.80
CA PRO A 426 -35.08 7.79 17.50
C PRO A 426 -36.29 7.55 16.57
N PRO A 427 -37.39 6.99 17.07
CA PRO A 427 -38.64 6.93 16.30
C PRO A 427 -39.13 8.35 16.03
N ARG A 428 -39.76 8.53 14.87
CA ARG A 428 -40.39 9.80 14.45
C ARG A 428 -41.27 10.33 15.58
N ALA A 429 -41.13 11.62 15.89
CA ALA A 429 -42.07 12.30 16.79
C ALA A 429 -43.46 12.21 16.14
N LYS A 430 -44.42 11.57 16.82
CA LYS A 430 -45.82 11.61 16.39
C LYS A 430 -46.21 13.09 16.37
N THR A 431 -46.34 13.67 15.18
CA THR A 431 -47.09 14.90 14.99
C THR A 431 -48.55 14.52 15.19
N ASP A 432 -49.20 15.04 16.23
CA ASP A 432 -50.65 14.93 16.43
C ASP A 432 -51.36 15.69 15.29
N HIS A 433 -51.39 15.07 14.11
CA HIS A 433 -52.21 15.47 12.98
C HIS A 433 -53.15 14.31 12.69
N GLY A 434 -54.05 14.10 13.64
CA GLY A 434 -55.24 13.28 13.51
C GLY A 434 -56.39 14.03 14.15
N VAL A 435 -56.75 15.19 13.60
CA VAL A 435 -58.12 15.70 13.82
C VAL A 435 -59.02 14.68 13.10
N PRO A 436 -59.90 13.95 13.80
CA PRO A 436 -60.87 13.11 13.14
C PRO A 436 -61.80 14.03 12.38
N SER A 437 -61.76 13.96 11.04
CA SER A 437 -62.79 14.58 10.21
C SER A 437 -64.10 13.88 10.53
N GLY A 438 -64.99 14.55 11.27
CA GLY A 438 -66.36 14.10 11.50
C GLY A 438 -66.72 13.71 12.93
N ALA A 439 -66.75 14.69 13.84
CA ALA A 439 -67.66 14.64 14.99
C ALA A 439 -67.89 16.07 15.52
N ARG A 440 -68.91 16.75 14.98
CA ARG A 440 -69.50 17.93 15.62
C ARG A 440 -70.15 17.48 16.94
N ALA A 441 -69.43 17.57 18.05
CA ALA A 441 -70.00 17.48 19.37
C ALA A 441 -69.76 18.81 20.10
N ARG A 442 -70.86 19.53 20.37
CA ARG A 442 -70.89 20.74 21.18
C ARG A 442 -70.34 20.41 22.57
N GLY A 443 -69.18 20.96 22.91
CA GLY A 443 -68.63 20.95 24.26
C GLY A 443 -67.51 21.97 24.36
N CYS A 444 -67.60 22.90 25.32
CA CYS A 444 -66.53 23.87 25.61
C CYS A 444 -65.30 23.10 26.12
N GLY A 445 -64.28 22.94 25.28
CA GLY A 445 -62.97 22.40 25.64
C GLY A 445 -61.90 23.47 25.46
N TYR A 446 -60.99 23.59 26.43
CA TYR A 446 -59.80 24.42 26.27
C TYR A 446 -58.84 23.77 25.27
N GLN A 447 -58.40 24.51 24.26
CA GLN A 447 -57.37 24.07 23.34
C GLN A 447 -56.03 24.61 23.84
N LEU A 448 -55.11 23.71 24.20
CA LEU A 448 -53.75 24.10 24.59
C LEU A 448 -53.02 24.60 23.34
N CYS A 449 -53.02 25.91 23.07
CA CYS A 449 -52.25 26.49 21.97
C CYS A 449 -50.75 26.31 22.31
N ILE A 450 -50.06 25.40 21.60
CA ILE A 450 -48.60 25.27 21.70
C ILE A 450 -48.01 26.52 21.05
N ASN A 451 -47.26 27.29 21.83
CA ASN A 451 -46.61 28.50 21.36
C ASN A 451 -45.45 28.12 20.44
N GLU A 452 -45.67 28.10 19.12
CA GLU A 452 -44.60 27.84 18.12
C GLU A 452 -43.49 28.92 18.18
N GLN A 453 -43.73 30.04 18.87
CA GLN A 453 -42.76 31.11 19.07
C GLN A 453 -41.69 30.82 20.16
N GLU A 454 -41.79 29.70 20.89
CA GLU A 454 -40.74 29.26 21.82
C GLU A 454 -39.64 28.39 21.14
N GLU A 455 -39.80 28.02 19.86
CA GLU A 455 -38.81 27.28 19.06
C GLU A 455 -37.89 28.18 18.20
N LEU A 456 -38.20 29.47 18.03
CA LEU A 456 -37.28 30.47 17.45
C LEU A 456 -36.89 31.47 18.54
N GLY A 457 -35.72 31.28 19.16
CA GLY A 457 -35.19 32.11 20.26
C GLY A 457 -34.92 33.57 19.91
N LEU A 458 -35.97 34.35 19.68
CA LEU A 458 -35.94 35.79 19.45
C LEU A 458 -36.88 36.47 20.45
N VAL A 459 -36.37 36.74 21.66
CA VAL A 459 -36.97 37.74 22.56
C VAL A 459 -35.86 38.65 23.07
N GLY A 460 -35.70 39.79 22.39
CA GLY A 460 -35.06 40.97 22.97
C GLY A 460 -36.02 41.67 23.93
N PRO A 461 -35.53 42.43 24.92
CA PRO A 461 -36.38 43.05 25.94
C PRO A 461 -37.03 44.31 25.38
N GLY A 462 -38.36 44.27 25.18
CA GLY A 462 -39.17 45.47 24.98
C GLY A 462 -39.94 45.51 23.65
N GLY A 463 -41.25 45.72 23.75
CA GLY A 463 -42.17 45.94 22.61
C GLY A 463 -43.10 44.75 22.41
N ALA A 464 -44.26 44.72 23.07
CA ALA A 464 -45.52 45.31 22.61
C ALA A 464 -46.43 44.31 21.86
N THR A 465 -47.64 44.17 22.42
CA THR A 465 -48.89 43.66 21.83
C THR A 465 -48.97 42.17 21.45
N VAL A 466 -49.56 41.44 22.39
CA VAL A 466 -50.19 40.12 22.25
C VAL A 466 -51.20 40.13 21.10
N SER A 467 -50.99 39.32 20.09
CA SER A 467 -52.02 38.89 19.13
C SER A 467 -51.88 37.39 18.87
N SER A 468 -52.30 36.56 19.83
CA SER A 468 -52.50 35.13 19.58
C SER A 468 -53.82 34.94 18.84
N ILE A 469 -53.75 34.74 17.52
CA ILE A 469 -54.89 34.32 16.71
C ILE A 469 -55.07 32.81 16.94
N CYS A 470 -55.87 32.43 17.95
CA CYS A 470 -56.52 31.11 17.97
C CYS A 470 -57.95 31.36 17.45
N ALA A 471 -58.18 31.12 16.15
CA ALA A 471 -59.53 31.19 15.55
C ALA A 471 -60.37 30.02 16.06
N SER A 472 -61.62 30.32 16.41
CA SER A 472 -62.59 29.46 17.12
C SER A 472 -62.99 28.19 16.39
#